data_AF-A0A151QWR0-F1
#
_entry.id   AF-A0A151QWR0-F1
#
_cell.length_a   1.000
_cell.length_b   1.000
_cell.length_c   1.000
_cell.angle_alpha   90.00
_cell.angle_beta   90.00
_cell.angle_gamma   90.00
#
_symmetry.space_group_name_H-M   'P 1'
#
loop_
_entity.id
_entity.type
_entity.pdbx_description
1 polymer ?
#
loop_
_entity_poly.entity_id
_entity_poly.type
_entity_poly.pdbx_seq_one_letter_code
_entity_poly.pdbx_strand_id
1 'polypeptide(L)'
;MGSSSDPPHFYVYQCLFRDLGVYLPFTQFECDFLNFINTAPCQLHPNSWGFLRAFQVLCSALGIEVSLPVFHHFYQLKMGVPLYGLMSLSGSRDGGLFSLYSQSYKNFKQEYFRVALVDVNPLEDGVFYLGGLLRFPLYWRPAPARFHGVGELQLSASETVAIANLEALPLPLDCKLILSLANSAYKERGLESEYLVLFKC
;
A
#
# COMPACT_ATOMS: atom_id res chain seq x y z
N MET A 1 12.55 31.78 -14.39
CA MET A 1 12.71 30.32 -14.27
C MET A 1 11.72 29.70 -15.24
N GLY A 2 12.20 28.98 -16.26
CA GLY A 2 11.34 28.43 -17.31
C GLY A 2 10.34 27.44 -16.75
N SER A 3 9.06 27.64 -17.06
CA SER A 3 8.03 26.63 -16.84
C SER A 3 8.44 25.38 -17.63
N SER A 4 8.77 24.27 -16.95
CA SER A 4 8.99 23.02 -17.66
C SER A 4 7.69 22.66 -18.37
N SER A 5 7.73 22.58 -19.70
CA SER A 5 6.63 22.14 -20.57
C SER A 5 6.30 20.66 -20.43
N ASP A 6 6.72 20.04 -19.33
CA ASP A 6 6.67 18.60 -19.13
C ASP A 6 5.36 18.28 -18.39
N PRO A 7 4.53 17.36 -18.91
CA PRO A 7 3.29 16.99 -18.26
C PRO A 7 3.53 16.54 -16.81
N PRO A 8 2.56 16.76 -15.90
CA PRO A 8 2.61 16.21 -14.55
C PRO A 8 2.89 14.70 -14.60
N HIS A 9 3.87 14.24 -13.82
CA HIS A 9 4.34 12.86 -13.89
C HIS A 9 4.88 12.39 -12.55
N PHE A 10 4.97 11.08 -12.37
CA PHE A 10 5.59 10.46 -11.21
C PHE A 10 6.45 9.27 -11.63
N TYR A 11 7.30 8.84 -10.72
CA TYR A 11 8.15 7.66 -10.90
C TYR A 11 7.65 6.51 -10.04
N VAL A 12 7.73 5.30 -10.58
CA VAL A 12 7.29 4.08 -9.92
C VAL A 12 8.23 2.93 -10.31
N TYR A 13 8.57 2.05 -9.36
CA TYR A 13 9.48 0.94 -9.65
C TYR A 13 8.78 -0.16 -10.47
N GLN A 14 9.50 -0.76 -11.41
CA GLN A 14 8.96 -1.82 -12.27
C GLN A 14 8.49 -3.04 -11.48
N CYS A 15 9.17 -3.37 -10.38
CA CYS A 15 8.82 -4.51 -9.53
C CYS A 15 7.42 -4.42 -8.90
N LEU A 16 6.84 -3.22 -8.75
CA LEU A 16 5.47 -3.08 -8.24
C LEU A 16 4.45 -3.75 -9.16
N PHE A 17 4.62 -3.60 -10.47
CA PHE A 17 3.75 -4.23 -11.46
C PHE A 17 4.10 -5.70 -11.66
N ARG A 18 5.41 -5.98 -11.85
CA ARG A 18 5.91 -7.31 -12.19
C ARG A 18 5.71 -8.32 -11.06
N ASP A 19 6.02 -7.92 -9.83
CA ASP A 19 6.16 -8.84 -8.70
C ASP A 19 4.97 -8.72 -7.73
N LEU A 20 4.47 -7.50 -7.51
CA LEU A 20 3.49 -7.22 -6.45
C LEU A 20 2.06 -7.14 -6.96
N GLY A 21 1.83 -7.12 -8.27
CA GLY A 21 0.48 -7.03 -8.85
C GLY A 21 -0.21 -5.69 -8.53
N VAL A 22 0.57 -4.62 -8.35
CA VAL A 22 0.06 -3.23 -8.33
C VAL A 22 -0.36 -2.86 -9.74
N TYR A 23 -1.45 -2.11 -9.88
CA TYR A 23 -1.96 -1.63 -11.15
C TYR A 23 -2.14 -0.10 -11.12
N LEU A 24 -2.21 0.50 -12.31
CA LEU A 24 -2.64 1.89 -12.47
C LEU A 24 -4.05 1.94 -13.04
N PRO A 25 -4.88 2.92 -12.64
CA PRO A 25 -4.60 3.88 -11.56
C PRO A 25 -4.51 3.23 -10.18
N PHE A 26 -3.79 3.88 -9.27
CA PHE A 26 -3.74 3.44 -7.87
C PHE A 26 -5.13 3.50 -7.25
N THR A 27 -5.38 2.57 -6.33
CA THR A 27 -6.66 2.51 -5.61
C THR A 27 -6.83 3.72 -4.71
N GLN A 28 -8.07 4.00 -4.29
CA GLN A 28 -8.33 5.08 -3.34
C GLN A 28 -7.51 4.90 -2.05
N PHE A 29 -7.43 3.67 -1.54
CA PHE A 29 -6.61 3.33 -0.38
C PHE A 29 -5.12 3.64 -0.57
N GLU A 30 -4.53 3.27 -1.72
CA GLU A 30 -3.13 3.54 -2.02
C GLU A 30 -2.85 5.05 -2.13
N CYS A 31 -3.76 5.80 -2.78
CA CYS A 31 -3.70 7.25 -2.87
C CYS A 31 -3.80 7.93 -1.49
N ASP A 32 -4.77 7.51 -0.68
CA ASP A 32 -4.98 8.04 0.67
C ASP A 32 -3.78 7.75 1.57
N PHE A 33 -3.21 6.55 1.48
CA PHE A 33 -1.99 6.21 2.19
C PHE A 33 -0.83 7.14 1.80
N LEU A 34 -0.55 7.31 0.51
CA LEU A 34 0.53 8.20 0.02
C LEU A 34 0.32 9.66 0.43
N ASN A 35 -0.92 10.15 0.45
CA ASN A 35 -1.25 11.47 0.97
C ASN A 35 -0.99 11.56 2.47
N PHE A 36 -1.46 10.58 3.23
CA PHE A 36 -1.31 10.54 4.68
C PHE A 36 0.17 10.61 5.09
N ILE A 37 1.02 9.83 4.43
CA ILE A 37 2.47 9.84 4.71
C ILE A 37 3.23 10.95 3.97
N ASN A 38 2.54 11.74 3.13
CA ASN A 38 3.10 12.80 2.29
C ASN A 38 4.31 12.32 1.47
N THR A 39 4.15 11.26 0.68
CA THR A 39 5.23 10.70 -0.15
C THR A 39 4.81 10.40 -1.58
N ALA A 40 5.75 10.51 -2.50
CA ALA A 40 5.59 9.98 -3.85
C ALA A 40 5.73 8.45 -3.91
N PRO A 41 5.16 7.78 -4.94
CA PRO A 41 5.22 6.33 -5.06
C PRO A 41 6.64 5.73 -4.99
N CYS A 42 7.62 6.38 -5.63
CA CYS A 42 9.03 5.97 -5.63
C CYS A 42 9.76 6.20 -4.30
N GLN A 43 9.17 6.93 -3.35
CA GLN A 43 9.74 7.09 -2.01
C GLN A 43 9.43 5.90 -1.10
N LEU A 44 8.46 5.05 -1.46
CA LEU A 44 8.06 3.91 -0.67
C LEU A 44 8.77 2.63 -1.16
N HIS A 45 9.32 1.87 -0.22
CA HIS A 45 10.06 0.65 -0.54
C HIS A 45 9.15 -0.43 -1.15
N PRO A 46 9.64 -1.24 -2.11
CA PRO A 46 8.82 -2.29 -2.74
C PRO A 46 8.12 -3.25 -1.77
N ASN A 47 8.79 -3.71 -0.70
CA ASN A 47 8.09 -4.55 0.30
C ASN A 47 6.91 -3.83 0.97
N SER A 48 7.00 -2.51 1.15
CA SER A 48 5.91 -1.72 1.74
C SER A 48 4.74 -1.57 0.80
N TRP A 49 5.00 -1.41 -0.51
CA TRP A 49 3.98 -1.58 -1.55
C TRP A 49 3.35 -2.97 -1.52
N GLY A 50 4.16 -4.01 -1.28
CA GLY A 50 3.68 -5.39 -1.13
C GLY A 50 2.68 -5.53 0.01
N PHE A 51 2.94 -4.89 1.16
CA PHE A 51 2.00 -4.88 2.29
C PHE A 51 0.69 -4.17 1.96
N LEU A 52 0.73 -3.01 1.31
CA LEU A 52 -0.49 -2.30 0.89
C LEU A 52 -1.34 -3.17 -0.05
N ARG A 53 -0.69 -3.84 -1.00
CA ARG A 53 -1.38 -4.68 -1.98
C ARG A 53 -1.92 -5.96 -1.35
N ALA A 54 -1.11 -6.65 -0.53
CA ALA A 54 -1.52 -7.85 0.18
C ALA A 54 -2.68 -7.57 1.14
N PHE A 55 -2.68 -6.41 1.82
CA PHE A 55 -3.79 -5.99 2.69
C PHE A 55 -5.10 -5.87 1.91
N GLN A 56 -5.09 -5.17 0.77
CA GLN A 56 -6.28 -5.05 -0.08
C GLN A 56 -6.79 -6.42 -0.56
N VAL A 57 -5.89 -7.35 -0.92
CA VAL A 57 -6.26 -8.69 -1.36
C VAL A 57 -6.84 -9.51 -0.21
N LEU A 58 -6.22 -9.46 0.97
CA LEU A 58 -6.71 -10.14 2.18
C LEU A 58 -8.09 -9.62 2.59
N CYS A 59 -8.26 -8.29 2.69
CA CYS A 59 -9.55 -7.66 2.99
C CYS A 59 -10.63 -8.08 2.00
N SER A 60 -10.33 -8.05 0.69
CA SER A 60 -11.25 -8.51 -0.36
C SER A 60 -11.62 -9.98 -0.20
N ALA A 61 -10.69 -10.83 0.24
CA ALA A 61 -10.94 -12.26 0.40
C ALA A 61 -11.65 -12.62 1.71
N LEU A 62 -11.63 -11.73 2.71
CA LEU A 62 -12.35 -11.89 3.98
C LEU A 62 -13.67 -11.10 4.02
N GLY A 63 -14.02 -10.37 2.96
CA GLY A 63 -15.18 -9.47 2.94
C GLY A 63 -15.05 -8.29 3.91
N ILE A 64 -13.82 -7.90 4.27
CA ILE A 64 -13.54 -6.77 5.16
C ILE A 64 -13.32 -5.52 4.30
N GLU A 65 -13.88 -4.39 4.72
CA GLU A 65 -13.61 -3.11 4.09
C GLU A 65 -12.15 -2.67 4.31
N VAL A 66 -11.49 -2.20 3.25
CA VAL A 66 -10.11 -1.71 3.34
C VAL A 66 -10.12 -0.35 4.06
N SER A 67 -9.46 -0.28 5.23
CA SER A 67 -9.39 0.94 6.06
C SER A 67 -7.94 1.32 6.39
N LEU A 68 -7.64 2.62 6.33
CA LEU A 68 -6.34 3.17 6.75
C LEU A 68 -6.08 2.98 8.25
N PRO A 69 -7.00 3.34 9.18
CA PRO A 69 -6.84 3.02 10.59
C PRO A 69 -6.56 1.55 10.89
N VAL A 70 -7.27 0.62 10.22
CA VAL A 70 -7.02 -0.83 10.38
C VAL A 70 -5.63 -1.19 9.88
N PHE A 71 -5.22 -0.70 8.71
CA PHE A 71 -3.86 -0.92 8.21
C PHE A 71 -2.79 -0.36 9.14
N HIS A 72 -2.99 0.85 9.66
CA HIS A 72 -2.06 1.50 10.58
C HIS A 72 -1.90 0.73 11.89
N HIS A 73 -2.93 0.02 12.38
CA HIS A 73 -2.82 -0.84 13.56
C HIS A 73 -1.66 -1.83 13.48
N PHE A 74 -1.52 -2.49 12.33
CA PHE A 74 -0.52 -3.53 12.11
C PHE A 74 0.83 -3.02 11.63
N TYR A 75 0.96 -1.73 11.32
CA TYR A 75 2.17 -1.21 10.71
C TYR A 75 2.67 0.07 11.36
N GLN A 76 3.95 0.35 11.12
CA GLN A 76 4.56 1.63 11.41
C GLN A 76 5.49 2.00 10.28
N LEU A 77 5.64 3.30 10.06
CA LEU A 77 6.51 3.80 9.01
C LEU A 77 7.87 4.20 9.56
N LYS A 78 8.93 3.59 9.03
CA LYS A 78 10.33 3.93 9.30
C LYS A 78 10.89 4.70 8.11
N MET A 79 11.73 5.69 8.42
CA MET A 79 12.45 6.47 7.43
C MET A 79 13.89 5.96 7.37
N GLY A 80 14.39 5.71 6.17
CA GLY A 80 15.83 5.46 5.95
C GLY A 80 16.69 6.66 6.36
N VAL A 81 18.01 6.50 6.28
CA VAL A 81 18.96 7.56 6.66
C VAL A 81 18.73 8.83 5.81
N PRO A 82 18.61 10.03 6.43
CA PRO A 82 18.48 11.30 5.72
C PRO A 82 19.65 11.59 4.77
N LEU A 83 19.51 12.38 3.70
CA LEU A 83 18.43 13.33 3.34
C LEU A 83 17.36 12.77 2.39
N TYR A 84 17.56 11.55 1.85
CA TYR A 84 16.68 10.90 0.87
C TYR A 84 16.39 9.45 1.26
N GLY A 85 16.11 9.24 2.56
CA GLY A 85 15.77 7.93 3.10
C GLY A 85 14.49 7.40 2.47
N LEU A 86 14.55 6.21 1.89
CA LEU A 86 13.38 5.50 1.42
C LEU A 86 12.48 5.16 2.63
N MET A 87 11.18 5.30 2.44
CA MET A 87 10.18 4.98 3.45
C MET A 87 9.92 3.48 3.43
N SER A 88 9.99 2.85 4.60
CA SER A 88 9.70 1.43 4.74
C SER A 88 8.75 1.20 5.89
N LEU A 89 7.67 0.49 5.60
CA LEU A 89 6.81 -0.11 6.59
C LEU A 89 7.51 -1.27 7.29
N SER A 90 7.24 -1.41 8.58
CA SER A 90 7.48 -2.62 9.36
C SER A 90 6.26 -2.90 10.23
N GLY A 91 6.15 -4.12 10.77
CA GLY A 91 5.12 -4.43 11.77
C GLY A 91 5.14 -3.42 12.92
N SER A 92 3.96 -3.14 13.48
CA SER A 92 3.80 -2.30 14.66
C SER A 92 4.33 -3.01 15.92
N ARG A 93 4.04 -2.46 17.11
CA ARG A 93 4.40 -3.11 18.38
C ARG A 93 3.71 -4.45 18.57
N ASP A 94 2.51 -4.60 18.02
CA ASP A 94 1.68 -5.81 18.15
C ASP A 94 1.94 -6.81 17.01
N GLY A 95 2.93 -6.52 16.15
CA GLY A 95 3.27 -7.33 14.99
C GLY A 95 2.74 -6.73 13.69
N GLY A 96 3.02 -7.42 12.58
CA GLY A 96 2.52 -7.05 11.25
C GLY A 96 1.79 -8.22 10.59
N LEU A 97 0.94 -7.93 9.63
CA LEU A 97 0.09 -8.94 8.99
C LEU A 97 0.87 -9.91 8.08
N PHE A 98 1.93 -9.44 7.44
CA PHE A 98 2.57 -10.17 6.35
C PHE A 98 4.09 -10.31 6.54
N SER A 99 4.62 -11.45 6.07
CA SER A 99 6.05 -11.63 5.83
C SER A 99 6.54 -10.72 4.70
N LEU A 100 7.83 -10.44 4.62
CA LEU A 100 8.38 -9.68 3.49
C LEU A 100 8.18 -10.47 2.18
N TYR A 101 7.75 -9.79 1.11
CA TYR A 101 7.70 -10.41 -0.22
C TYR A 101 9.09 -10.89 -0.67
N SER A 102 10.10 -10.04 -0.45
CA SER A 102 11.50 -10.41 -0.68
C SER A 102 12.36 -9.96 0.49
N GLN A 103 13.26 -10.84 0.96
CA GLN A 103 14.25 -10.48 1.98
C GLN A 103 15.20 -9.37 1.51
N SER A 104 15.40 -9.25 0.19
CA SER A 104 16.20 -8.20 -0.40
C SER A 104 15.71 -7.89 -1.81
N TYR A 105 15.22 -6.67 -2.02
CA TYR A 105 15.05 -6.12 -3.35
C TYR A 105 16.39 -5.50 -3.80
N LYS A 106 17.11 -6.24 -4.65
CA LYS A 106 18.34 -5.74 -5.28
C LYS A 106 17.99 -5.00 -6.55
N ASN A 107 18.78 -3.97 -6.90
CA ASN A 107 18.73 -3.23 -8.16
C ASN A 107 17.40 -2.55 -8.55
N PHE A 108 16.32 -2.66 -7.76
CA PHE A 108 15.01 -2.05 -8.08
C PHE A 108 15.08 -0.54 -8.34
N LYS A 109 16.04 0.17 -7.75
CA LYS A 109 16.25 1.61 -7.99
C LYS A 109 16.69 1.95 -9.41
N GLN A 110 17.19 0.97 -10.16
CA GLN A 110 17.59 1.09 -11.57
C GLN A 110 16.44 0.74 -12.54
N GLU A 111 15.37 0.11 -12.03
CA GLU A 111 14.23 -0.37 -12.81
C GLU A 111 12.98 0.45 -12.44
N TYR A 112 12.73 1.53 -13.17
CA TYR A 112 11.59 2.41 -12.92
C TYR A 112 10.92 2.89 -14.20
N PHE A 113 9.64 3.20 -14.09
CA PHE A 113 8.87 3.87 -15.12
C PHE A 113 8.64 5.33 -14.74
N ARG A 114 8.61 6.19 -15.76
CA ARG A 114 8.02 7.54 -15.67
C ARG A 114 6.60 7.45 -16.20
N VAL A 115 5.62 7.75 -15.35
CA VAL A 115 4.20 7.77 -15.72
C VAL A 115 3.80 9.23 -15.85
N ALA A 116 3.44 9.66 -17.06
CA ALA A 116 3.08 11.04 -17.37
C ALA A 116 1.61 11.16 -17.77
N LEU A 117 1.01 12.27 -17.37
CA LEU A 117 -0.38 12.62 -17.63
C LEU A 117 -0.46 13.38 -18.95
N VAL A 118 -0.94 12.73 -20.00
CA VAL A 118 -1.06 13.32 -21.35
C VAL A 118 -2.51 13.78 -21.56
N ASP A 119 -2.69 15.02 -22.00
CA ASP A 119 -4.00 15.62 -22.32
C ASP A 119 -5.04 15.55 -21.18
N VAL A 120 -4.59 15.65 -19.93
CA VAL A 120 -5.45 15.51 -18.75
C VAL A 120 -6.01 16.87 -18.30
N ASN A 121 -7.34 16.95 -18.19
CA ASN A 121 -8.02 18.08 -17.54
C ASN A 121 -8.23 17.77 -16.04
N PRO A 122 -7.58 18.52 -15.12
CA PRO A 122 -7.69 18.29 -13.68
C PRO A 122 -9.11 18.32 -13.12
N LEU A 123 -10.03 19.04 -13.77
CA LEU A 123 -11.42 19.16 -13.32
C LEU A 123 -12.30 17.98 -13.75
N GLU A 124 -11.88 17.24 -14.77
CA GLU A 124 -12.65 16.13 -15.36
C GLU A 124 -12.01 14.76 -15.10
N ASP A 125 -10.72 14.73 -14.79
CA ASP A 125 -9.97 13.50 -14.56
C ASP A 125 -10.15 12.98 -13.12
N GLY A 126 -11.00 11.97 -12.95
CA GLY A 126 -11.17 11.27 -11.67
C GLY A 126 -10.05 10.27 -11.34
N VAL A 127 -9.10 10.06 -12.26
CA VAL A 127 -8.08 9.01 -12.17
C VAL A 127 -6.91 9.47 -11.30
N PHE A 128 -6.40 10.67 -11.57
CA PHE A 128 -5.28 11.29 -10.86
C PHE A 128 -5.67 12.56 -10.11
N TYR A 129 -6.85 13.11 -10.38
CA TYR A 129 -7.41 14.22 -9.62
C TYR A 129 -8.69 13.83 -8.89
N LEU A 130 -8.94 14.48 -7.76
CA LEU A 130 -10.18 14.41 -7.00
C LEU A 130 -10.53 15.84 -6.59
N GLY A 131 -11.62 16.37 -7.14
CA GLY A 131 -12.02 17.76 -6.91
C GLY A 131 -10.98 18.79 -7.39
N GLY A 132 -10.27 18.50 -8.49
CA GLY A 132 -9.22 19.38 -9.03
C GLY A 132 -7.87 19.30 -8.32
N LEU A 133 -7.76 18.51 -7.24
CA LEU A 133 -6.51 18.27 -6.52
C LEU A 133 -5.93 16.91 -6.88
N LEU A 134 -4.60 16.81 -6.92
CA LEU A 134 -3.92 15.53 -7.14
C LEU A 134 -4.30 14.52 -6.04
N ARG A 135 -4.58 13.28 -6.44
CA ARG A 135 -4.94 12.19 -5.53
C ARG A 135 -3.76 11.71 -4.68
N PHE A 136 -2.52 12.04 -5.02
CA PHE A 136 -1.32 11.74 -4.24
C PHE A 136 -0.14 12.63 -4.66
N PRO A 137 0.93 12.75 -3.84
CA PRO A 137 2.12 13.51 -4.24
C PRO A 137 2.84 12.86 -5.41
N LEU A 138 3.02 13.58 -6.53
CA LEU A 138 3.69 13.03 -7.72
C LEU A 138 5.23 13.00 -7.60
N TYR A 139 5.80 13.97 -6.86
CA TYR A 139 7.24 14.20 -6.77
C TYR A 139 7.76 13.99 -5.36
N TRP A 140 9.07 13.74 -5.26
CA TRP A 140 9.75 13.48 -3.99
C TRP A 140 9.48 14.58 -2.95
N ARG A 141 9.04 14.15 -1.77
CA ARG A 141 8.66 15.03 -0.65
C ARG A 141 9.74 15.03 0.43
N PRO A 142 10.20 16.22 0.89
CA PRO A 142 11.30 16.32 1.85
C PRO A 142 10.89 16.02 3.30
N ALA A 143 9.60 16.08 3.63
CA ALA A 143 9.08 15.88 4.97
C ALA A 143 7.96 14.81 4.98
N PRO A 144 8.30 13.51 4.88
CA PRO A 144 7.33 12.43 5.05
C PRO A 144 6.75 12.43 6.47
N ALA A 145 5.45 12.19 6.59
CA ALA A 145 4.80 11.98 7.88
C ALA A 145 5.03 10.53 8.36
N ARG A 146 5.52 10.39 9.60
CA ARG A 146 5.71 9.09 10.25
C ARG A 146 4.49 8.75 11.09
N PHE A 147 4.24 7.46 11.26
CA PHE A 147 3.23 6.97 12.18
C PHE A 147 3.69 5.68 12.87
N HIS A 148 3.09 5.41 14.03
CA HIS A 148 3.39 4.27 14.88
C HIS A 148 2.08 3.62 15.37
N GLY A 149 1.55 2.64 14.64
CA GLY A 149 0.25 2.06 14.98
C GLY A 149 -0.91 3.00 14.69
N VAL A 150 -2.07 2.71 15.31
CA VAL A 150 -3.29 3.54 15.25
C VAL A 150 -3.10 4.92 15.89
N GLY A 151 -2.19 5.08 16.86
CA GLY A 151 -1.98 6.36 17.55
C GLY A 151 -3.26 6.87 18.22
N GLU A 152 -3.64 8.12 17.92
CA GLU A 152 -4.88 8.78 18.41
C GLU A 152 -6.06 8.65 17.43
N LEU A 153 -5.95 7.85 16.36
CA LEU A 153 -7.05 7.67 15.41
C LEU A 153 -8.26 7.07 16.11
N GLN A 154 -9.41 7.72 15.96
CA GLN A 154 -10.69 7.20 16.45
C GLN A 154 -11.11 6.03 15.57
N LEU A 155 -11.15 4.83 16.14
CA LEU A 155 -11.63 3.64 15.46
C LEU A 155 -13.15 3.58 15.55
N SER A 156 -13.79 3.32 14.42
CA SER A 156 -15.20 2.92 14.38
C SER A 156 -15.38 1.49 14.90
N ALA A 157 -16.61 1.13 15.28
CA ALA A 157 -16.93 -0.22 15.75
C ALA A 157 -16.62 -1.31 14.69
N SER A 158 -16.85 -1.02 13.41
CA SER A 158 -16.51 -1.94 12.31
C SER A 158 -14.99 -2.13 12.18
N GLU A 159 -14.20 -1.06 12.35
CA GLU A 159 -12.74 -1.16 12.31
C GLU A 159 -12.17 -1.93 13.51
N THR A 160 -12.75 -1.78 14.71
CA THR A 160 -12.39 -2.60 15.88
C THR A 160 -12.65 -4.08 15.63
N VAL A 161 -13.81 -4.42 15.05
CA VAL A 161 -14.13 -5.81 14.69
C VAL A 161 -13.19 -6.33 13.61
N ALA A 162 -12.87 -5.52 12.59
CA ALA A 162 -11.93 -5.89 11.54
C ALA A 162 -10.53 -6.18 12.10
N ILE A 163 -10.04 -5.34 13.02
CA ILE A 163 -8.76 -5.56 13.70
C ILE A 163 -8.79 -6.90 14.45
N ALA A 164 -9.80 -7.15 15.28
CA ALA A 164 -9.90 -8.40 16.04
C ALA A 164 -9.95 -9.65 15.14
N ASN A 165 -10.68 -9.57 14.02
CA ASN A 165 -10.73 -10.66 13.03
C ASN A 165 -9.36 -10.91 12.39
N LEU A 166 -8.60 -9.86 12.08
CA LEU A 166 -7.26 -9.97 11.49
C LEU A 166 -6.22 -10.45 12.49
N GLU A 167 -6.33 -10.07 13.77
CA GLU A 167 -5.46 -10.54 14.86
C GLU A 167 -5.64 -12.03 15.17
N ALA A 168 -6.84 -12.58 14.91
CA ALA A 168 -7.13 -14.00 15.08
C ALA A 168 -6.48 -14.90 14.00
N LEU A 169 -5.94 -14.32 12.93
CA LEU A 169 -5.25 -15.05 11.86
C LEU A 169 -3.89 -15.59 12.36
N PRO A 170 -3.33 -16.65 11.74
CA PRO A 170 -2.01 -17.18 12.08
C PRO A 170 -0.89 -16.27 11.54
N LEU A 171 -0.71 -15.11 12.15
CA LEU A 171 0.23 -14.08 11.71
C LEU A 171 1.71 -14.46 11.98
N PRO A 172 2.66 -14.03 11.14
CA PRO A 172 2.45 -13.31 9.88
C PRO A 172 2.04 -14.25 8.74
N LEU A 173 1.15 -13.78 7.86
CA LEU A 173 0.76 -14.48 6.64
C LEU A 173 1.83 -14.34 5.55
N ASP A 174 1.92 -15.31 4.64
CA ASP A 174 2.89 -15.24 3.55
C ASP A 174 2.44 -14.22 2.50
N CYS A 175 3.22 -13.16 2.31
CA CYS A 175 2.85 -12.08 1.39
C CYS A 175 2.70 -12.56 -0.06
N LYS A 176 3.54 -13.48 -0.53
CA LYS A 176 3.45 -14.01 -1.90
C LYS A 176 2.17 -14.82 -2.07
N LEU A 177 1.85 -15.65 -1.08
CA LEU A 177 0.64 -16.45 -1.09
C LEU A 177 -0.60 -15.55 -1.15
N ILE A 178 -0.68 -14.54 -0.28
CA ILE A 178 -1.81 -13.60 -0.28
C ILE A 178 -1.92 -12.87 -1.61
N LEU A 179 -0.82 -12.37 -2.17
CA LEU A 179 -0.84 -11.70 -3.47
C LEU A 179 -1.30 -12.62 -4.61
N SER A 180 -0.98 -13.91 -4.56
CA SER A 180 -1.42 -14.88 -5.57
C SER A 180 -2.95 -15.04 -5.64
N LEU A 181 -3.66 -14.72 -4.55
CA LEU A 181 -5.12 -14.76 -4.50
C LEU A 181 -5.78 -13.62 -5.28
N ALA A 182 -5.05 -12.58 -5.66
CA ALA A 182 -5.60 -11.41 -6.37
C ALA A 182 -6.40 -11.79 -7.63
N ASN A 183 -5.94 -12.83 -8.35
CA ASN A 183 -6.52 -13.32 -9.60
C ASN A 183 -7.31 -14.63 -9.44
N SER A 184 -7.47 -15.15 -8.23
CA SER A 184 -8.23 -16.38 -7.99
C SER A 184 -9.73 -16.11 -8.07
N ALA A 185 -10.46 -16.93 -8.81
CA ALA A 185 -11.93 -16.93 -8.81
C ALA A 185 -12.51 -17.41 -7.47
N TYR A 186 -11.69 -18.03 -6.61
CA TYR A 186 -12.10 -18.60 -5.32
C TYR A 186 -11.14 -18.20 -4.21
N LYS A 187 -11.06 -16.89 -3.94
CA LYS A 187 -10.12 -16.30 -2.98
C LYS A 187 -10.29 -16.88 -1.56
N GLU A 188 -11.54 -17.00 -1.10
CA GLU A 188 -11.91 -17.58 0.20
C GLU A 188 -11.43 -19.03 0.34
N ARG A 189 -11.72 -19.88 -0.66
CA ARG A 189 -11.28 -21.29 -0.66
C ARG A 189 -9.77 -21.45 -0.70
N GLY A 190 -9.05 -20.54 -1.35
CA GLY A 190 -7.58 -20.53 -1.36
C GLY A 190 -6.98 -20.20 0.01
N LEU A 191 -7.59 -19.27 0.75
CA LEU A 191 -7.24 -19.00 2.14
C LEU A 191 -7.59 -20.20 3.04
N GLU A 192 -8.77 -20.79 2.87
CA GLU A 192 -9.20 -21.97 3.62
C GLU A 192 -8.31 -23.18 3.40
N SER A 193 -7.86 -23.44 2.16
CA SER A 193 -7.04 -24.61 1.86
C SER A 193 -5.63 -24.53 2.46
N GLU A 194 -5.07 -23.32 2.53
CA GLU A 194 -3.71 -23.07 3.01
C GLU A 194 -3.68 -22.81 4.52
N TYR A 195 -4.70 -22.13 5.04
CA TYR A 195 -4.87 -21.81 6.45
C TYR A 195 -6.11 -22.52 7.00
N LEU A 196 -6.16 -23.86 6.87
CA LEU A 196 -7.20 -24.85 7.25
C LEU A 196 -7.98 -24.65 8.57
N VAL A 197 -7.67 -23.62 9.34
CA VAL A 197 -8.23 -23.24 10.64
C VAL A 197 -9.18 -22.03 10.54
N LEU A 198 -9.18 -21.24 9.46
CA LEU A 198 -9.86 -19.93 9.43
C LEU A 198 -11.40 -19.95 9.41
N PHE A 199 -12.03 -21.04 8.98
CA PHE A 199 -13.49 -21.09 8.77
C PHE A 199 -14.19 -22.28 9.43
N LYS A 200 -13.51 -22.98 10.37
CA LYS A 200 -14.18 -23.97 11.21
C LYS A 200 -14.86 -23.28 12.40
N CYS A 201 -16.02 -22.69 12.14
CA CYS A 201 -17.06 -22.46 13.15
C CYS A 201 -18.19 -23.46 12.93
#